data_AF-A0A537HZ61-F1
#
_entry.id   AF-A0A537HZ61-F1
#
_cell.length_a   1.000
_cell.length_b   1.000
_cell.length_c   1.000
_cell.angle_alpha   90.00
_cell.angle_beta   90.00
_cell.angle_gamma   90.00
#
_symmetry.space_group_name_H-M   'P 1'
#
loop_
_entity.id
_entity.type
_entity.pdbx_description
1 polymer ?
#
loop_
_entity_poly.entity_id
_entity_poly.type
_entity_poly.pdbx_seq_one_letter_code
_entity_poly.pdbx_strand_id
1 'polypeptide(L)'
;MSTQEGGRAPRRPRPRLETLSDLIYGLSLSIGAISLVITNSQSSSASDINRNILDFLFVFLILITSWIIYTSDMSVLPIETRLITFLNVVLLMLVAIIPYLFDQVVSTFNPLSVQEYASILFTADFAGSLLILAIFAHIIAQEEEHLVDGEIMIRFRRIRNRLSLLTVIVLLSLAAPWDWFFLGIHVRLLVWYVPIVSFWLNRFEQAPRSDYQD
;
A
#
# COMPACT_ATOMS: atom_id res chain seq x y z
N MET A 1 44.75 15.24 -27.94
CA MET A 1 44.47 15.22 -26.48
C MET A 1 43.28 16.13 -26.27
N SER A 2 42.11 15.74 -25.75
CA SER A 2 41.67 14.56 -25.00
C SER A 2 40.14 14.46 -25.12
N THR A 3 39.65 13.24 -25.29
CA THR A 3 38.25 12.82 -25.29
C THR A 3 37.59 13.04 -23.93
N GLN A 4 36.47 13.77 -23.88
CA GLN A 4 35.52 13.71 -22.76
C GLN A 4 34.54 12.57 -23.03
N GLU A 5 34.79 11.41 -22.43
CA GLU A 5 33.77 10.38 -22.30
C GLU A 5 32.80 10.81 -21.18
N GLY A 6 31.60 11.22 -21.59
CA GLY A 6 30.47 11.35 -20.68
C GLY A 6 30.14 9.97 -20.11
N GLY A 7 30.57 9.73 -18.87
CA GLY A 7 30.25 8.53 -18.11
C GLY A 7 28.74 8.39 -17.96
N ARG A 8 28.12 7.57 -18.81
CA ARG A 8 26.78 7.05 -18.55
C ARG A 8 26.85 6.33 -17.22
N ALA A 9 26.12 6.83 -16.23
CA ALA A 9 25.90 6.11 -14.98
C ALA A 9 25.50 4.67 -15.32
N PRO A 10 26.15 3.65 -14.74
CA PRO A 10 25.85 2.27 -15.05
C PRO A 10 24.37 2.03 -14.72
N ARG A 11 23.57 1.73 -15.75
CA ARG A 11 22.21 1.24 -15.57
C ARG A 11 22.31 -0.09 -14.83
N ARG A 12 22.16 -0.09 -13.50
CA ARG A 12 21.95 -1.32 -12.75
C ARG A 12 20.75 -2.04 -13.40
N PRO A 13 20.89 -3.29 -13.85
CA PRO A 13 19.76 -4.07 -14.32
C PRO A 13 18.72 -4.10 -13.20
N ARG A 14 17.49 -3.62 -13.45
CA ARG A 14 16.43 -3.71 -12.46
C ARG A 14 16.18 -5.19 -12.15
N PRO A 15 16.14 -5.59 -10.86
CA PRO A 15 15.77 -6.95 -10.49
C PRO A 15 14.43 -7.34 -11.12
N ARG A 16 14.31 -8.58 -11.62
CA ARG A 16 13.10 -9.04 -12.34
C ARG A 16 11.84 -8.98 -11.46
N LEU A 17 12.02 -9.13 -10.15
CA LEU A 17 10.94 -9.03 -9.16
C LEU A 17 10.30 -7.64 -9.13
N GLU A 18 11.10 -6.56 -9.20
CA GLU A 18 10.61 -5.18 -9.21
C GLU A 18 9.69 -4.92 -10.42
N THR A 19 10.10 -5.40 -11.60
CA THR A 19 9.31 -5.23 -12.84
C THR A 19 7.98 -5.99 -12.80
N LEU A 20 7.98 -7.20 -12.22
CA LEU A 20 6.75 -7.98 -12.05
C LEU A 20 5.81 -7.30 -11.05
N SER A 21 6.34 -6.81 -9.93
CA SER A 21 5.55 -6.12 -8.93
C SER A 21 4.94 -4.82 -9.48
N ASP A 22 5.72 -4.00 -10.17
CA ASP A 22 5.22 -2.79 -10.84
C ASP A 22 4.05 -3.10 -11.79
N LEU A 23 4.16 -4.21 -12.55
CA LEU A 23 3.10 -4.67 -13.44
C LEU A 23 1.82 -5.03 -12.68
N ILE A 24 1.93 -5.78 -11.58
CA ILE A 24 0.77 -6.20 -10.79
C ILE A 24 0.09 -5.01 -10.10
N TYR A 25 0.86 -4.07 -9.55
CA TYR A 25 0.30 -2.83 -9.00
C TYR A 25 -0.41 -2.01 -10.08
N GLY A 26 0.20 -1.83 -11.25
CA GLY A 26 -0.41 -1.13 -12.38
C GLY A 26 -1.69 -1.82 -12.90
N LEU A 27 -1.70 -3.15 -12.93
CA LEU A 27 -2.87 -3.94 -13.32
C LEU A 27 -3.99 -3.85 -12.27
N SER A 28 -3.67 -3.93 -10.98
CA SER A 28 -4.65 -3.77 -9.89
C SER A 28 -5.32 -2.39 -9.96
N LEU A 29 -4.55 -1.33 -10.20
CA LEU A 29 -5.07 0.02 -10.44
C LEU A 29 -5.98 0.10 -11.68
N SER A 30 -5.58 -0.57 -12.76
CA SER A 30 -6.36 -0.60 -14.00
C SER A 30 -7.69 -1.33 -13.81
N ILE A 31 -7.71 -2.45 -13.07
CA ILE A 31 -8.94 -3.17 -12.71
C ILE A 31 -9.85 -2.28 -11.85
N GLY A 32 -9.29 -1.58 -10.87
CA GLY A 32 -10.03 -0.60 -10.07
C GLY A 32 -10.69 0.48 -10.94
N ALA A 33 -9.96 1.01 -11.93
CA ALA A 33 -10.50 2.01 -12.84
C ALA A 33 -11.60 1.46 -13.77
N ILE A 34 -11.45 0.21 -14.24
CA ILE A 34 -12.49 -0.46 -15.05
C ILE A 34 -13.75 -0.69 -14.21
N SER A 35 -13.61 -1.17 -12.97
CA SER A 35 -14.76 -1.32 -12.05
C SER A 35 -15.48 0.00 -11.86
N LEU A 36 -14.75 1.10 -11.62
CA LEU A 36 -15.35 2.45 -11.50
C LEU A 36 -16.19 2.82 -12.74
N VAL A 37 -15.71 2.54 -13.94
CA VAL A 37 -16.45 2.82 -15.19
C VAL A 37 -17.74 2.00 -15.25
N ILE A 38 -17.67 0.70 -14.92
CA ILE A 38 -18.83 -0.20 -14.93
C ILE A 38 -19.86 0.26 -13.89
N THR A 39 -19.44 0.52 -12.66
CA THR A 39 -20.34 0.93 -11.56
C THR A 39 -20.97 2.31 -11.82
N ASN A 40 -20.22 3.25 -12.39
CA ASN A 40 -20.77 4.55 -12.79
C ASN A 40 -21.78 4.45 -13.93
N SER A 41 -21.62 3.49 -14.85
CA SER A 41 -22.60 3.28 -15.93
C SER A 41 -23.98 2.83 -15.41
N GLN A 42 -24.03 2.30 -14.19
CA GLN A 42 -25.26 1.86 -13.52
C GLN A 42 -25.79 2.90 -12.52
N SER A 43 -25.09 4.03 -12.33
CA SER A 43 -25.43 5.05 -11.35
C SER A 43 -26.57 5.94 -11.84
N SER A 44 -27.52 6.24 -10.95
CA SER A 44 -28.74 6.99 -11.29
C SER A 44 -28.74 8.43 -10.80
N SER A 45 -27.80 8.80 -9.91
CA SER A 45 -27.69 10.14 -9.33
C SER A 45 -26.25 10.66 -9.30
N ALA A 46 -26.09 11.98 -9.23
CA ALA A 46 -24.78 12.61 -9.04
C ALA A 46 -24.11 12.21 -7.71
N SER A 47 -24.92 11.91 -6.68
CA SER A 47 -24.41 11.43 -5.39
C SER A 47 -23.76 10.07 -5.51
N ASP A 48 -24.34 9.16 -6.31
CA ASP A 48 -23.78 7.82 -6.55
C ASP A 48 -22.43 7.92 -7.26
N ILE A 49 -22.32 8.80 -8.26
CA ILE A 49 -21.06 9.05 -8.98
C ILE A 49 -19.98 9.55 -8.01
N ASN A 50 -20.29 10.54 -7.18
CA ASN A 50 -19.34 11.07 -6.20
C ASN A 50 -18.86 9.99 -5.23
N ARG A 51 -19.78 9.15 -4.73
CA ARG A 51 -19.44 8.03 -3.85
C ARG A 51 -18.51 7.04 -4.56
N ASN A 52 -18.84 6.61 -5.77
CA ASN A 52 -18.01 5.66 -6.52
C ASN A 52 -16.60 6.21 -6.79
N ILE A 53 -16.48 7.52 -7.09
CA ILE A 53 -15.17 8.17 -7.25
C ILE A 53 -14.38 8.15 -5.94
N LEU A 54 -15.01 8.43 -4.80
CA LEU A 54 -14.34 8.38 -3.49
C LEU A 54 -13.90 6.96 -3.14
N ASP A 55 -14.75 5.96 -3.40
CA ASP A 55 -14.46 4.54 -3.21
C ASP A 55 -13.26 4.09 -4.08
N PHE A 56 -13.21 4.52 -5.34
CA PHE A 56 -12.06 4.30 -6.21
C PHE A 56 -10.79 5.00 -5.69
N LEU A 57 -10.89 6.28 -5.32
CA LEU A 57 -9.75 7.05 -4.80
C LEU A 57 -9.17 6.42 -3.53
N PHE A 58 -10.03 5.86 -2.69
CA PHE A 58 -9.60 5.13 -1.50
C PHE A 58 -8.72 3.93 -1.84
N VAL A 59 -9.20 3.04 -2.73
CA VAL A 59 -8.42 1.87 -3.18
C VAL A 59 -7.15 2.29 -3.91
N PHE A 60 -7.24 3.31 -4.76
CA PHE A 60 -6.09 3.88 -5.46
C PHE A 60 -5.01 4.33 -4.46
N LEU A 61 -5.40 5.04 -3.40
CA LEU A 61 -4.49 5.52 -2.36
C LEU A 61 -3.84 4.38 -1.58
N ILE A 62 -4.58 3.30 -1.29
CA ILE A 62 -4.01 2.09 -0.67
C ILE A 62 -2.93 1.50 -1.58
N LEU A 63 -3.26 1.26 -2.85
CA LEU A 63 -2.37 0.60 -3.81
C LEU A 63 -1.11 1.43 -4.07
N ILE A 64 -1.24 2.73 -4.30
CA ILE A 64 -0.07 3.59 -4.53
C ILE A 64 0.80 3.72 -3.27
N THR A 65 0.18 3.80 -2.08
CA THR A 65 0.92 3.88 -0.81
C THR A 65 1.72 2.59 -0.58
N SER A 66 1.07 1.44 -0.75
CA SER A 66 1.72 0.12 -0.66
C SER A 66 2.85 -0.03 -1.68
N TRP A 67 2.61 0.38 -2.92
CA TRP A 67 3.62 0.35 -3.98
C TRP A 67 4.84 1.21 -3.65
N ILE A 68 4.66 2.44 -3.18
CA ILE A 68 5.80 3.32 -2.82
C ILE A 68 6.63 2.71 -1.69
N ILE A 69 6.00 2.15 -0.66
CA ILE A 69 6.69 1.47 0.44
C ILE A 69 7.46 0.26 -0.10
N TYR A 70 6.79 -0.56 -0.91
CA TYR A 70 7.38 -1.74 -1.53
C TYR A 70 8.63 -1.41 -2.36
N THR A 71 8.55 -0.46 -3.29
CA THR A 71 9.68 -0.07 -4.14
C THR A 71 10.82 0.53 -3.30
N SER A 72 10.49 1.29 -2.26
CA SER A 72 11.48 1.81 -1.31
C SER A 72 12.25 0.67 -0.64
N ASP A 73 11.55 -0.33 -0.12
CA ASP A 73 12.16 -1.46 0.59
C ASP A 73 12.95 -2.38 -0.35
N MET A 74 12.40 -2.68 -1.54
CA MET A 74 13.09 -3.55 -2.52
C MET A 74 14.34 -2.93 -3.13
N SER A 75 14.42 -1.59 -3.20
CA SER A 75 15.59 -0.91 -3.78
C SER A 75 16.87 -1.10 -2.97
N VAL A 76 16.76 -1.46 -1.69
CA VAL A 76 17.89 -1.60 -0.75
C VAL A 76 18.17 -3.04 -0.34
N LEU A 77 17.35 -4.01 -0.74
CA LEU A 77 17.53 -5.41 -0.35
C LEU A 77 18.86 -5.97 -0.91
N PRO A 78 19.79 -6.41 -0.05
CA PRO A 78 21.11 -6.86 -0.48
C PRO A 78 21.09 -8.12 -1.34
N ILE A 79 20.17 -9.06 -1.08
CA ILE A 79 20.15 -10.40 -1.69
C ILE A 79 18.71 -10.92 -1.86
N GLU A 80 18.38 -11.47 -3.03
CA GLU A 80 17.11 -12.19 -3.27
C GLU A 80 17.12 -13.56 -2.58
N THR A 81 16.57 -13.66 -1.36
CA THR A 81 16.39 -14.94 -0.65
C THR A 81 15.07 -15.63 -1.02
N ARG A 82 14.98 -16.95 -0.83
CA ARG A 82 13.73 -17.72 -1.07
C ARG A 82 12.55 -17.18 -0.25
N LEU A 83 12.82 -16.70 0.97
CA LEU A 83 11.82 -16.09 1.84
C LEU A 83 11.30 -14.78 1.26
N ILE A 84 12.18 -13.91 0.79
CA ILE A 84 11.81 -12.63 0.15
C ILE A 84 10.96 -12.88 -1.09
N THR A 85 11.36 -13.82 -1.95
CA THR A 85 10.58 -14.19 -3.14
C THR A 85 9.20 -14.73 -2.77
N PHE A 86 9.11 -15.60 -1.76
CA PHE A 86 7.83 -16.13 -1.28
C PHE A 86 6.92 -15.02 -0.73
N LEU A 87 7.44 -14.18 0.16
CA LEU A 87 6.72 -13.04 0.72
C LEU A 87 6.27 -12.07 -0.37
N ASN A 88 7.10 -11.85 -1.39
CA ASN A 88 6.74 -11.02 -2.54
C ASN A 88 5.56 -11.61 -3.32
N VAL A 89 5.59 -12.91 -3.63
CA VAL A 89 4.48 -13.57 -4.33
C VAL A 89 3.19 -13.47 -3.51
N VAL A 90 3.25 -13.68 -2.20
CA VAL A 90 2.10 -13.53 -1.31
C VAL A 90 1.60 -12.09 -1.32
N LEU A 91 2.49 -11.09 -1.14
CA LEU A 91 2.12 -9.68 -1.17
C LEU A 91 1.43 -9.29 -2.48
N LEU A 92 1.95 -9.76 -3.62
CA LEU A 92 1.38 -9.47 -4.93
C LEU A 92 0.00 -10.11 -5.12
N MET A 93 -0.21 -11.30 -4.56
CA MET A 93 -1.53 -11.93 -4.54
C MET A 93 -2.51 -11.09 -3.71
N LEU A 94 -2.10 -10.62 -2.52
CA LEU A 94 -2.94 -9.76 -1.66
C LEU A 94 -3.31 -8.46 -2.40
N VAL A 95 -2.30 -7.77 -2.94
CA VAL A 95 -2.48 -6.53 -3.72
C VAL A 95 -3.40 -6.70 -4.94
N ALA A 96 -3.37 -7.87 -5.59
CA ALA A 96 -4.21 -8.15 -6.75
C ALA A 96 -5.69 -8.34 -6.38
N ILE A 97 -6.00 -8.82 -5.17
CA ILE A 97 -7.39 -9.05 -4.74
C ILE A 97 -8.03 -7.84 -4.06
N ILE A 98 -7.24 -6.83 -3.63
CA ILE A 98 -7.71 -5.59 -3.00
C ILE A 98 -8.91 -4.95 -3.75
N PRO A 99 -8.84 -4.67 -5.07
CA PRO A 99 -9.94 -3.98 -5.76
C PRO A 99 -11.24 -4.78 -5.74
N TYR A 100 -11.13 -6.09 -5.89
CA TYR A 100 -12.28 -7.00 -5.86
C TYR A 100 -12.90 -7.05 -4.46
N LEU A 101 -12.09 -7.28 -3.42
CA LEU A 101 -12.59 -7.36 -2.04
C LEU A 101 -13.27 -6.05 -1.64
N PHE A 102 -12.66 -4.90 -1.97
CA PHE A 102 -13.24 -3.61 -1.65
C PHE A 102 -14.57 -3.37 -2.37
N ASP A 103 -14.67 -3.71 -3.66
CA ASP A 103 -15.91 -3.63 -4.42
C ASP A 103 -17.03 -4.44 -3.74
N GLN A 104 -16.73 -5.65 -3.27
CA GLN A 104 -17.71 -6.47 -2.56
C GLN A 104 -18.15 -5.89 -1.21
N VAL A 105 -17.26 -5.14 -0.54
CA VAL A 105 -17.54 -4.45 0.72
C VAL A 105 -18.52 -3.31 0.54
N VAL A 106 -18.30 -2.45 -0.46
CA VAL A 106 -19.06 -1.21 -0.62
C VAL A 106 -20.27 -1.34 -1.55
N SER A 107 -20.36 -2.42 -2.33
CA SER A 107 -21.46 -2.64 -3.27
C SER A 107 -22.82 -2.72 -2.56
N THR A 108 -23.71 -1.79 -2.92
CA THR A 108 -25.10 -1.76 -2.42
C THR A 108 -25.96 -2.90 -2.95
N PHE A 109 -25.49 -3.60 -3.98
CA PHE A 109 -26.16 -4.79 -4.52
C PHE A 109 -25.94 -6.03 -3.66
N ASN A 110 -24.90 -6.03 -2.81
CA ASN A 110 -24.61 -7.12 -1.91
C ASN A 110 -25.46 -7.03 -0.63
N PRO A 111 -25.97 -8.16 -0.11
CA PRO A 111 -26.61 -8.18 1.21
C PRO A 111 -25.59 -7.89 2.31
N LEU A 112 -26.06 -7.38 3.45
CA LEU A 112 -25.20 -7.00 4.59
C LEU A 112 -24.27 -8.13 5.06
N SER A 113 -24.71 -9.39 5.01
CA SER A 113 -23.88 -10.55 5.38
C SER A 113 -22.68 -10.74 4.44
N VAL A 114 -22.86 -10.47 3.14
CA VAL A 114 -21.77 -10.54 2.15
C VAL A 114 -20.82 -9.35 2.33
N GLN A 115 -21.35 -8.15 2.56
CA GLN A 115 -20.52 -6.97 2.84
C GLN A 115 -19.69 -7.14 4.12
N GLU A 116 -20.31 -7.67 5.20
CA GLU A 116 -19.62 -7.99 6.44
C GLU A 116 -18.49 -9.00 6.20
N TYR A 117 -18.78 -10.12 5.53
CA TYR A 117 -17.78 -11.13 5.22
C TYR A 117 -16.64 -10.58 4.34
N ALA A 118 -16.98 -9.84 3.29
CA ALA A 118 -16.00 -9.18 2.44
C ALA A 118 -15.15 -8.18 3.23
N SER A 119 -15.71 -7.48 4.21
CA SER A 119 -14.98 -6.49 5.00
C SER A 119 -14.02 -7.14 5.98
N ILE A 120 -14.34 -8.34 6.48
CA ILE A 120 -13.41 -9.16 7.25
C ILE A 120 -12.24 -9.60 6.37
N LEU A 121 -12.52 -10.12 5.16
CA LEU A 121 -11.48 -10.54 4.21
C LEU A 121 -10.60 -9.36 3.78
N PHE A 122 -11.21 -8.21 3.46
CA PHE A 122 -10.49 -7.00 3.10
C PHE A 122 -9.58 -6.52 4.24
N THR A 123 -10.07 -6.54 5.48
CA THR A 123 -9.26 -6.16 6.66
C THR A 123 -8.07 -7.11 6.83
N ALA A 124 -8.28 -8.41 6.66
CA ALA A 124 -7.22 -9.41 6.75
C ALA A 124 -6.19 -9.25 5.63
N ASP A 125 -6.64 -9.01 4.40
CA ASP A 125 -5.81 -8.76 3.22
C ASP A 125 -4.95 -7.49 3.39
N PHE A 126 -5.57 -6.40 3.82
CA PHE A 126 -4.88 -5.14 4.03
C PHE A 126 -3.88 -5.21 5.20
N ALA A 127 -4.27 -5.82 6.31
CA ALA A 127 -3.37 -6.07 7.44
C ALA A 127 -2.21 -6.99 7.04
N GLY A 128 -2.47 -8.04 6.26
CA GLY A 128 -1.47 -8.96 5.73
C GLY A 128 -0.46 -8.25 4.83
N SER A 129 -0.92 -7.37 3.95
CA SER A 129 -0.08 -6.55 3.09
C SER A 129 0.85 -5.64 3.92
N LEU A 130 0.29 -4.92 4.91
CA LEU A 130 1.07 -4.09 5.83
C LEU A 130 2.08 -4.90 6.64
N LEU A 131 1.71 -6.10 7.07
CA LEU A 131 2.58 -6.99 7.84
C LEU A 131 3.76 -7.46 6.98
N ILE A 132 3.53 -7.85 5.73
CA ILE A 132 4.62 -8.28 4.84
C ILE A 132 5.58 -7.12 4.56
N LEU A 133 5.06 -5.91 4.33
CA LEU A 133 5.90 -4.72 4.22
C LEU A 133 6.71 -4.46 5.50
N ALA A 134 6.10 -4.64 6.69
CA ALA A 134 6.81 -4.54 7.96
C ALA A 134 7.92 -5.60 8.08
N ILE A 135 7.69 -6.81 7.57
CA ILE A 135 8.68 -7.89 7.53
C ILE A 135 9.84 -7.54 6.60
N PHE A 136 9.58 -6.97 5.41
CA PHE A 136 10.66 -6.48 4.54
C PHE A 136 11.51 -5.42 5.23
N ALA A 137 10.89 -4.41 5.83
CA ALA A 137 11.61 -3.41 6.62
C ALA A 137 12.39 -4.03 7.80
N HIS A 138 11.89 -5.10 8.39
CA HIS A 138 12.60 -5.83 9.45
C HIS A 138 13.84 -6.57 8.94
N ILE A 139 13.71 -7.28 7.82
CA ILE A 139 14.82 -8.02 7.19
C ILE A 139 15.93 -7.04 6.81
N ILE A 140 15.58 -5.92 6.17
CA ILE A 140 16.54 -4.88 5.79
C ILE A 140 17.27 -4.34 7.02
N ALA A 141 16.53 -4.02 8.09
CA ALA A 141 17.14 -3.52 9.33
C ALA A 141 18.10 -4.51 9.99
N GLN A 142 17.91 -5.83 9.82
CA GLN A 142 18.82 -6.85 10.35
C GLN A 142 20.05 -7.07 9.45
N GLU A 143 19.87 -7.04 8.13
CA GLU A 143 20.99 -7.23 7.19
C GLU A 143 21.94 -6.02 7.18
N GLU A 144 21.42 -4.79 7.35
CA GLU A 144 22.25 -3.58 7.45
C GLU A 144 23.03 -3.47 8.76
N GLU A 145 22.58 -4.07 9.87
CA GLU A 145 23.33 -4.14 11.13
C GLU A 145 24.74 -4.75 10.96
N HIS A 146 24.92 -5.58 9.92
CA HIS A 146 26.19 -6.21 9.63
C HIS A 146 27.08 -5.41 8.65
N LEU A 147 26.57 -4.33 8.03
CA LEU A 147 27.22 -3.70 6.87
C LEU A 147 27.24 -2.17 6.81
N VAL A 148 26.44 -1.39 7.58
CA VAL A 148 26.23 0.06 7.30
C VAL A 148 26.08 0.96 8.56
N ASP A 149 26.40 2.25 8.41
CA ASP A 149 26.23 3.37 9.37
C ASP A 149 24.85 3.42 10.05
N GLY A 150 24.84 3.67 11.37
CA GLY A 150 23.66 3.54 12.24
C GLY A 150 22.45 4.43 11.92
N GLU A 151 22.58 5.43 11.04
CA GLU A 151 21.49 6.34 10.67
C GLU A 151 20.43 5.67 9.77
N ILE A 152 20.86 4.81 8.83
CA ILE A 152 19.94 4.09 7.93
C ILE A 152 19.15 3.03 8.72
N MET A 153 19.83 2.35 9.65
CA MET A 153 19.24 1.38 10.57
C MET A 153 18.10 1.98 11.43
N ILE A 154 18.28 3.19 11.98
CA ILE A 154 17.24 3.86 12.79
C ILE A 154 15.99 4.13 11.96
N ARG A 155 16.17 4.49 10.68
CA ARG A 155 15.06 4.75 9.76
C ARG A 155 14.23 3.49 9.48
N PHE A 156 14.86 2.37 9.11
CA PHE A 156 14.14 1.12 8.83
C PHE A 156 13.48 0.54 10.07
N ARG A 157 14.11 0.65 11.25
CA ARG A 157 13.48 0.23 12.51
C ARG A 157 12.21 1.04 12.83
N ARG A 158 12.21 2.34 12.54
CA ARG A 158 11.03 3.21 12.69
C ARG A 158 9.93 2.82 11.70
N ILE A 159 10.29 2.56 10.43
CA ILE A 159 9.34 2.11 9.40
C ILE A 159 8.69 0.79 9.83
N ARG A 160 9.49 -0.20 10.22
CA ARG A 160 9.02 -1.50 10.73
C ARG A 160 8.03 -1.31 11.88
N ASN A 161 8.43 -0.61 12.95
CA ASN A 161 7.59 -0.44 14.13
C ASN A 161 6.26 0.26 13.79
N ARG A 162 6.31 1.26 12.89
CA ARG A 162 5.10 1.96 12.43
C ARG A 162 4.19 1.04 11.63
N LEU A 163 4.73 0.30 10.66
CA LEU A 163 3.92 -0.63 9.85
C LEU A 163 3.32 -1.72 10.72
N SER A 164 4.07 -2.29 11.67
CA SER A 164 3.54 -3.26 12.64
C SER A 164 2.41 -2.67 13.49
N LEU A 165 2.56 -1.43 13.98
CA LEU A 165 1.49 -0.74 14.72
C LEU A 165 0.25 -0.52 13.85
N LEU A 166 0.44 -0.08 12.60
CA LEU A 166 -0.66 0.14 11.65
C LEU A 166 -1.38 -1.17 11.31
N THR A 167 -0.66 -2.28 11.16
CA THR A 167 -1.25 -3.62 11.01
C THR A 167 -2.17 -3.94 12.19
N VAL A 168 -1.70 -3.72 13.42
CA VAL A 168 -2.51 -3.96 14.63
C VAL A 168 -3.76 -3.07 14.64
N ILE A 169 -3.61 -1.78 14.31
CA ILE A 169 -4.74 -0.84 14.23
C ILE A 169 -5.78 -1.32 13.21
N VAL A 170 -5.35 -1.76 12.03
CA VAL A 170 -6.26 -2.29 11.00
C VAL A 170 -6.96 -3.57 11.50
N LEU A 171 -6.25 -4.50 12.13
CA LEU A 171 -6.86 -5.70 12.71
C LEU A 171 -7.87 -5.39 13.81
N LEU A 172 -7.60 -4.38 14.65
CA LEU A 172 -8.54 -3.93 15.69
C LEU A 172 -9.86 -3.41 15.09
N SER A 173 -9.89 -3.01 13.82
CA SER A 173 -11.15 -2.63 13.16
C SER A 173 -12.16 -3.79 13.04
N LEU A 174 -11.70 -5.05 13.11
CA LEU A 174 -12.60 -6.21 13.14
C LEU A 174 -13.49 -6.25 14.38
N ALA A 175 -13.10 -5.58 15.46
CA ALA A 175 -13.92 -5.48 16.67
C ALA A 175 -15.18 -4.64 16.45
N ALA A 176 -15.17 -3.73 15.46
CA ALA A 176 -16.35 -2.98 15.06
C ALA A 176 -17.11 -3.76 13.97
N PRO A 177 -18.39 -4.07 14.11
CA PRO A 177 -19.24 -4.59 13.04
C PRO A 177 -19.27 -3.67 11.80
N TRP A 178 -19.56 -4.22 10.61
CA TRP A 178 -19.67 -3.44 9.38
C TRP A 178 -20.82 -2.43 9.43
N ASP A 179 -21.92 -2.75 10.08
CA ASP A 179 -23.10 -1.88 10.22
C ASP A 179 -22.90 -0.68 11.16
N TRP A 180 -21.74 -0.55 11.80
CA TRP A 180 -21.41 0.62 12.59
C TRP A 180 -21.06 1.81 11.72
N PHE A 181 -21.86 2.88 11.85
CA PHE A 181 -21.64 4.15 11.17
C PHE A 181 -21.20 5.24 12.14
N PHE A 182 -20.29 6.09 11.68
CA PHE A 182 -19.91 7.35 12.30
C PHE A 182 -19.95 8.45 11.24
N LEU A 183 -20.75 9.50 11.48
CA LEU A 183 -21.00 10.58 10.50
C LEU A 183 -21.45 10.08 9.11
N GLY A 184 -22.19 8.97 9.07
CA GLY A 184 -22.68 8.36 7.82
C GLY A 184 -21.64 7.52 7.06
N ILE A 185 -20.45 7.29 7.64
CA ILE A 185 -19.38 6.46 7.07
C ILE A 185 -19.17 5.23 7.96
N HIS A 186 -18.92 4.07 7.35
CA HIS A 186 -18.60 2.85 8.11
C HIS A 186 -17.34 3.04 8.96
N VAL A 187 -17.41 2.67 10.25
CA VAL A 187 -16.28 2.83 11.18
C VAL A 187 -15.03 2.11 10.68
N ARG A 188 -15.18 0.93 10.08
CA ARG A 188 -14.05 0.18 9.49
C ARG A 188 -13.33 0.98 8.39
N LEU A 189 -14.06 1.66 7.50
CA LEU A 189 -13.47 2.51 6.46
C LEU A 189 -12.58 3.60 7.08
N LEU A 190 -13.05 4.26 8.14
CA LEU A 190 -12.29 5.30 8.84
C LEU A 190 -10.98 4.75 9.41
N VAL A 191 -10.99 3.54 9.98
CA VAL A 191 -9.77 2.91 10.50
C VAL A 191 -8.82 2.52 9.36
N TRP A 192 -9.34 2.05 8.22
CA TRP A 192 -8.53 1.71 7.05
C TRP A 192 -7.88 2.94 6.38
N TYR A 193 -8.35 4.16 6.64
CA TYR A 193 -7.65 5.38 6.22
C TYR A 193 -6.39 5.68 7.04
N VAL A 194 -6.27 5.16 8.27
CA VAL A 194 -5.17 5.49 9.19
C VAL A 194 -3.79 5.19 8.61
N PRO A 195 -3.51 4.01 7.98
CA PRO A 195 -2.23 3.74 7.37
C PRO A 195 -1.88 4.70 6.23
N ILE A 196 -2.87 5.08 5.41
CA ILE A 196 -2.71 6.02 4.31
C ILE A 196 -2.30 7.38 4.87
N VAL A 197 -3.10 7.94 5.77
CA VAL A 197 -2.85 9.25 6.38
C VAL A 197 -1.50 9.27 7.10
N SER A 198 -1.20 8.23 7.88
CA SER A 198 0.09 8.11 8.58
C SER A 198 1.28 8.12 7.63
N PHE A 199 1.18 7.42 6.51
CA PHE A 199 2.24 7.40 5.50
C PHE A 199 2.46 8.78 4.88
N TRP A 200 1.39 9.43 4.41
CA TRP A 200 1.48 10.71 3.70
C TRP A 200 1.91 11.85 4.62
N LEU A 201 1.39 11.93 5.86
CA LEU A 201 1.84 12.93 6.84
C LEU A 201 3.35 12.85 7.08
N ASN A 202 3.85 11.65 7.36
CA ASN A 202 5.28 11.46 7.58
C ASN A 202 6.12 11.73 6.32
N ARG A 203 5.57 11.51 5.13
CA ARG A 203 6.26 11.83 3.87
C ARG A 203 6.38 13.34 3.67
N PHE A 204 5.35 14.11 4.01
CA PHE A 204 5.39 15.58 3.93
C PHE A 204 6.34 16.20 4.96
N GLU A 205 6.41 15.64 6.17
CA GLU A 205 7.35 16.11 7.20
C GLU A 205 8.83 15.88 6.83
N GLN A 206 9.12 14.86 6.02
CA GLN A 206 10.48 14.52 5.57
C GLN A 206 10.89 15.21 4.26
N ALA A 207 9.99 15.95 3.59
CA ALA A 207 10.37 16.75 2.44
C ALA A 207 11.34 17.84 2.91
N PRO A 208 12.49 18.05 2.24
CA PRO A 208 13.44 19.07 2.65
C PRO A 208 12.72 20.41 2.65
N ARG A 209 12.62 21.04 3.84
CA ARG A 209 12.37 22.47 3.91
C ARG A 209 13.52 23.09 3.13
N SER A 210 13.21 23.61 1.94
CA SER A 210 14.13 24.50 1.26
C SER A 210 14.39 25.65 2.22
N ASP A 211 15.53 25.62 2.90
CA ASP A 211 16.10 26.81 3.51
C ASP A 211 16.33 27.79 2.36
N TYR A 212 15.33 28.64 2.12
CA TYR A 212 15.56 29.95 1.56
C TYR A 212 16.23 30.75 2.66
N GLN A 213 17.56 30.68 2.69
CA GLN A 213 18.37 31.71 3.30
C GLN A 213 18.87 32.60 2.17
N ASP A 214 18.24 33.78 2.10
CA ASP A 214 18.68 34.97 1.38
C ASP A 214 20.05 35.46 1.90
#